data_AF-A0A8T3XMY6-F1
#
_entry.id   AF-A0A8T3XMY6-F1
#
_cell.length_a   1.000
_cell.length_b   1.000
_cell.length_c   1.000
_cell.angle_alpha   90.00
_cell.angle_beta   90.00
_cell.angle_gamma   90.00
#
_symmetry.space_group_name_H-M   'P 1'
#
loop_
_entity.id
_entity.type
_entity.pdbx_description
1 polymer ?
#
loop_
_entity_poly.entity_id
_entity_poly.type
_entity_poly.pdbx_seq_one_letter_code
_entity_poly.pdbx_strand_id
1 'polypeptide(L)'
;MLIFKRRQNLHKRKHLKKAQTSFFVIIGVFMFIAMLIGFVIYNNIKAKKVEEEAKKTADLSLQAEEIEKFVNECIRKASFEGLKKLGQTGGYLELPSIINFKGTSYWHLDQVNIQPFLNQTQERLLEHINANVPKCVDDEKIKQLGFSAEKGELKTSIEFGAADITIKTNYPIKLSQQDFTKEFSEFFNTFDIRYRAVFEAATEINEKTFDADFDEKEPLKKLDYLKSLDFDVSYKNPETDIVAFTITDKKSITPENKNYEFSFAAKLGRSELKRVTDLQNRSASVSTPLPYTIFSVDKKAQLDINSGTTISKDGKDVEFISVQQSYPSEAITKDVPTYKRNKDVVQKQDIKYIVTNPVYSFEPTGLLFNNFQRLTLYYDKETDDSKGMGILMGKNGFWVPITSKHDSINKKVYTGILGFTEFTAVACSAQEAKETIAENLFEPNAGCYISLTLTIIALIVAVVLIFAGPVIFTGAGFVAGSGGVASTGPTLGVIGAKLASFVGAVGATGISVGTATAIGIAVVGLSVLSTVGTILGATTDTFYGTSPDNCETFYPTCDQTISVEVGGDAEEGQCVPKEGSQRVAAGAPINVCAQVESCGNFLEKMICKSCSQKCTAKFN
;
A
#
# COMPACT_ATOMS: atom_id res chain seq x y z
N MET A 1 103.34 -3.50 0.48
CA MET A 1 103.61 -4.90 0.86
C MET A 1 104.34 -5.56 -0.31
N LEU A 2 105.62 -5.95 -0.12
CA LEU A 2 106.51 -6.76 -0.99
C LEU A 2 106.83 -6.23 -2.44
N ILE A 3 108.08 -6.05 -2.93
CA ILE A 3 109.29 -6.93 -3.08
C ILE A 3 109.13 -7.89 -4.30
N PHE A 4 110.03 -8.13 -5.27
CA PHE A 4 111.50 -7.91 -5.55
C PHE A 4 111.75 -8.07 -7.10
N LYS A 5 112.95 -8.08 -7.76
CA LYS A 5 114.26 -7.39 -7.64
C LYS A 5 115.37 -8.08 -8.51
N ARG A 6 115.95 -7.39 -9.52
CA ARG A 6 117.16 -7.79 -10.33
C ARG A 6 116.95 -8.99 -11.30
N ARG A 7 117.83 -9.38 -12.27
CA ARG A 7 119.29 -9.19 -12.55
C ARG A 7 119.52 -9.46 -14.07
N GLN A 8 120.10 -8.59 -14.90
CA GLN A 8 121.53 -8.38 -15.28
C GLN A 8 122.30 -9.54 -16.02
N ASN A 9 122.95 -9.17 -17.15
CA ASN A 9 124.18 -9.75 -17.80
C ASN A 9 124.04 -11.05 -18.65
N LEU A 10 124.84 -11.35 -19.72
CA LEU A 10 125.97 -10.68 -20.42
C LEU A 10 126.26 -11.32 -21.83
N HIS A 11 126.99 -10.62 -22.72
CA HIS A 11 127.75 -11.11 -23.93
C HIS A 11 126.97 -11.71 -25.15
N LYS A 12 127.46 -11.76 -26.41
CA LYS A 12 128.74 -11.34 -27.06
C LYS A 12 128.53 -10.93 -28.55
N ARG A 13 129.51 -10.26 -29.18
CA ARG A 13 129.45 -9.65 -30.54
C ARG A 13 129.46 -10.66 -31.73
N LYS A 14 128.86 -10.26 -32.86
CA LYS A 14 129.46 -10.43 -34.22
C LYS A 14 129.01 -9.32 -35.17
N HIS A 15 129.94 -8.74 -35.93
CA HIS A 15 129.68 -7.73 -36.97
C HIS A 15 129.35 -8.39 -38.31
N LEU A 16 128.46 -7.77 -39.12
CA LEU A 16 128.69 -7.37 -40.52
C LEU A 16 127.41 -6.72 -41.13
N LYS A 17 127.58 -5.91 -42.18
CA LYS A 17 126.54 -5.18 -42.96
C LYS A 17 125.81 -4.01 -42.27
N LYS A 18 126.58 -3.03 -41.73
CA LYS A 18 126.06 -1.71 -41.36
C LYS A 18 125.81 -0.83 -42.61
N ALA A 19 124.64 -0.97 -43.23
CA ALA A 19 124.08 0.02 -44.18
C ALA A 19 122.57 -0.22 -44.46
N GLN A 20 122.07 -1.46 -44.32
CA GLN A 20 120.66 -1.80 -44.61
C GLN A 20 119.75 -1.86 -43.37
N THR A 21 120.28 -2.07 -42.16
CA THR A 21 119.45 -2.27 -40.96
C THR A 21 118.67 -1.01 -40.53
N SER A 22 119.22 0.18 -40.77
CA SER A 22 118.52 1.44 -40.46
C SER A 22 117.27 1.65 -41.33
N PHE A 23 117.29 1.15 -42.57
CA PHE A 23 116.16 1.24 -43.50
C PHE A 23 114.97 0.38 -43.02
N PHE A 24 115.25 -0.87 -42.59
CA PHE A 24 114.22 -1.74 -42.02
C PHE A 24 113.61 -1.22 -40.71
N VAL A 25 114.39 -0.54 -39.85
CA VAL A 25 113.85 0.09 -38.64
C VAL A 25 112.96 1.29 -38.97
N ILE A 26 113.37 2.15 -39.90
CA ILE A 26 112.55 3.29 -40.35
C ILE A 26 111.25 2.80 -41.01
N ILE A 27 111.31 1.76 -41.86
CA ILE A 27 110.12 1.13 -42.45
C ILE A 27 109.22 0.53 -41.37
N GLY A 28 109.76 -0.23 -40.41
CA GLY A 28 108.98 -0.84 -39.34
C GLY A 28 108.23 0.19 -38.48
N VAL A 29 108.88 1.31 -38.16
CA VAL A 29 108.26 2.45 -37.46
C VAL A 29 107.18 3.11 -38.32
N PHE A 30 107.41 3.31 -39.63
CA PHE A 30 106.39 3.83 -40.55
C PHE A 30 105.17 2.90 -40.67
N MET A 31 105.40 1.58 -40.75
CA MET A 31 104.35 0.57 -40.81
C MET A 31 103.53 0.54 -39.52
N PHE A 32 104.19 0.65 -38.37
CA PHE A 32 103.54 0.71 -37.05
C PHE A 32 102.72 1.99 -36.87
N ILE A 33 103.24 3.15 -37.30
CA ILE A 33 102.49 4.42 -37.31
C ILE A 33 101.29 4.32 -38.25
N ALA A 34 101.45 3.78 -39.46
CA ALA A 34 100.35 3.57 -40.39
C ALA A 34 99.28 2.62 -39.82
N MET A 35 99.68 1.58 -39.09
CA MET A 35 98.76 0.65 -38.41
C MET A 35 98.01 1.32 -37.26
N LEU A 36 98.67 2.15 -36.45
CA LEU A 36 98.02 2.94 -35.40
C LEU A 36 97.05 3.99 -35.97
N ILE A 37 97.44 4.71 -37.02
CA ILE A 37 96.57 5.66 -37.73
C ILE A 37 95.36 4.92 -38.31
N GLY A 38 95.58 3.78 -38.97
CA GLY A 38 94.53 2.92 -39.49
C GLY A 38 93.57 2.42 -38.41
N PHE A 39 94.08 2.03 -37.24
CA PHE A 39 93.28 1.59 -36.09
C PHE A 39 92.44 2.73 -35.49
N VAL A 40 93.01 3.93 -35.33
CA VAL A 40 92.29 5.12 -34.85
C VAL A 40 91.20 5.53 -35.85
N ILE A 41 91.50 5.56 -37.15
CA ILE A 41 90.52 5.86 -38.20
C ILE A 41 89.40 4.79 -38.21
N TYR A 42 89.74 3.51 -38.14
CA TYR A 42 88.79 2.40 -38.11
C TYR A 42 87.86 2.47 -36.89
N ASN A 43 88.40 2.74 -35.70
CA ASN A 43 87.61 2.90 -34.48
C ASN A 43 86.73 4.17 -34.54
N ASN A 44 87.22 5.28 -35.10
CA ASN A 44 86.42 6.48 -35.28
C ASN A 44 85.28 6.29 -36.29
N ILE A 45 85.49 5.50 -37.35
CA ILE A 45 84.44 5.13 -38.31
C ILE A 45 83.40 4.21 -37.65
N LYS A 46 83.84 3.22 -36.85
CA LYS A 46 82.93 2.36 -36.08
C LYS A 46 82.13 3.14 -35.03
N ALA A 47 82.78 3.99 -34.24
CA ALA A 47 82.15 4.82 -33.23
C ALA A 47 81.06 5.71 -33.84
N LYS A 48 81.34 6.36 -34.98
CA LYS A 48 80.34 7.17 -35.69
C LYS A 48 79.14 6.37 -36.18
N LYS A 49 79.35 5.18 -36.75
CA LYS A 49 78.23 4.30 -37.16
C LYS A 49 77.37 3.86 -35.98
N VAL A 50 78.01 3.43 -34.88
CA VAL A 50 77.31 3.04 -33.66
C VAL A 50 76.56 4.23 -33.03
N GLU A 51 77.13 5.43 -33.06
CA GLU A 51 76.47 6.65 -32.56
C GLU A 51 75.26 7.04 -33.44
N GLU A 52 75.36 6.88 -34.76
CA GLU A 52 74.27 7.13 -35.71
C GLU A 52 73.13 6.10 -35.58
N GLU A 53 73.47 4.81 -35.47
CA GLU A 53 72.51 3.73 -35.18
C GLU A 53 71.86 3.89 -33.79
N ALA A 54 72.62 4.33 -32.77
CA ALA A 54 72.11 4.61 -31.44
C ALA A 54 71.16 5.82 -31.41
N LYS A 55 71.46 6.90 -32.15
CA LYS A 55 70.54 8.06 -32.28
C LYS A 55 69.26 7.65 -33.00
N LYS A 56 69.37 6.95 -34.12
CA LYS A 56 68.21 6.46 -34.88
C LYS A 56 67.32 5.53 -34.04
N THR A 57 67.90 4.62 -33.25
CA THR A 57 67.13 3.75 -32.36
C THR A 57 66.53 4.50 -31.16
N ALA A 58 67.18 5.56 -30.66
CA ALA A 58 66.59 6.44 -29.64
C ALA A 58 65.40 7.24 -30.20
N ASP A 59 65.52 7.84 -31.38
CA ASP A 59 64.44 8.59 -32.04
C ASP A 59 63.22 7.68 -32.32
N LEU A 60 63.45 6.47 -32.82
CA LEU A 60 62.40 5.45 -33.02
C LEU A 60 61.78 4.98 -31.71
N SER A 61 62.55 4.90 -30.62
CA SER A 61 62.05 4.54 -29.29
C SER A 61 61.10 5.62 -28.74
N LEU A 62 61.43 6.91 -28.93
CA LEU A 62 60.59 8.04 -28.56
C LEU A 62 59.27 8.05 -29.35
N GLN A 63 59.32 7.87 -30.68
CA GLN A 63 58.10 7.79 -31.50
C GLN A 63 57.22 6.58 -31.13
N ALA A 64 57.83 5.45 -30.76
CA ALA A 64 57.08 4.29 -30.30
C ALA A 64 56.47 4.50 -28.89
N GLU A 65 57.08 5.33 -28.04
CA GLU A 65 56.50 5.80 -26.76
C GLU A 65 55.33 6.78 -26.99
N GLU A 66 55.40 7.64 -28.01
CA GLU A 66 54.27 8.48 -28.42
C GLU A 66 53.05 7.65 -28.87
N ILE A 67 53.28 6.55 -29.60
CA ILE A 67 52.21 5.61 -29.99
C ILE A 67 51.65 4.85 -28.78
N GLU A 68 52.52 4.36 -27.90
CA GLU A 68 52.11 3.69 -26.64
C GLU A 68 51.24 4.62 -25.78
N LYS A 69 51.64 5.88 -25.64
CA LYS A 69 50.87 6.93 -24.97
C LYS A 69 49.54 7.20 -25.67
N PHE A 70 49.50 7.29 -27.00
CA PHE A 70 48.27 7.46 -27.77
C PHE A 70 47.28 6.29 -27.55
N VAL A 71 47.77 5.05 -27.53
CA VAL A 71 46.94 3.88 -27.21
C VAL A 71 46.44 3.92 -25.76
N ASN A 72 47.28 4.32 -24.81
CA ASN A 72 46.85 4.46 -23.42
C ASN A 72 45.80 5.57 -23.23
N GLU A 73 45.98 6.73 -23.86
CA GLU A 73 44.99 7.82 -23.88
C GLU A 73 43.67 7.37 -24.52
N CYS A 74 43.73 6.55 -25.57
CA CYS A 74 42.57 5.93 -26.20
C CYS A 74 41.81 5.01 -25.25
N ILE A 75 42.50 4.09 -24.56
CA ILE A 75 41.92 3.19 -23.54
C ILE A 75 41.32 4.00 -22.38
N ARG A 76 42.05 4.99 -21.87
CA ARG A 76 41.61 5.88 -20.79
C ARG A 76 40.34 6.65 -21.17
N LYS A 77 40.27 7.17 -22.39
CA LYS A 77 39.10 7.89 -22.92
C LYS A 77 37.89 6.98 -23.05
N ALA A 78 38.01 5.84 -23.74
CA ALA A 78 36.90 4.90 -23.93
C ALA A 78 36.36 4.37 -22.59
N SER A 79 37.26 4.12 -21.63
CA SER A 79 36.91 3.73 -20.26
C SER A 79 36.12 4.82 -19.54
N PHE A 80 36.59 6.07 -19.57
CA PHE A 80 35.90 7.18 -18.91
C PHE A 80 34.56 7.52 -19.57
N GLU A 81 34.45 7.47 -20.90
CA GLU A 81 33.18 7.65 -21.61
C GLU A 81 32.15 6.57 -21.22
N GLY A 82 32.58 5.32 -21.09
CA GLY A 82 31.74 4.23 -20.54
C GLY A 82 31.30 4.49 -19.10
N LEU A 83 32.23 4.84 -18.20
CA LEU A 83 31.93 5.15 -16.79
C LEU A 83 30.99 6.35 -16.62
N LYS A 84 31.17 7.40 -17.43
CA LYS A 84 30.31 8.57 -17.48
C LYS A 84 28.91 8.20 -17.95
N LYS A 85 28.81 7.35 -19.00
CA LYS A 85 27.54 6.83 -19.49
C LYS A 85 26.81 6.05 -18.39
N LEU A 86 27.49 5.11 -17.72
CA LEU A 86 26.93 4.35 -16.59
C LEU A 86 26.37 5.24 -15.47
N GLY A 87 27.05 6.34 -15.14
CA GLY A 87 26.56 7.29 -14.13
C GLY A 87 25.28 8.00 -14.58
N GLN A 88 25.24 8.45 -15.83
CA GLN A 88 24.09 9.17 -16.40
C GLN A 88 22.86 8.28 -16.60
N THR A 89 23.07 6.98 -16.85
CA THR A 89 22.01 6.04 -17.23
C THR A 89 21.52 5.13 -16.09
N GLY A 90 22.05 5.26 -14.88
CA GLY A 90 21.74 4.36 -13.76
C GLY A 90 22.29 2.95 -13.98
N GLY A 91 23.54 2.81 -14.43
CA GLY A 91 24.24 1.53 -14.53
C GLY A 91 24.03 0.74 -15.83
N TYR A 92 23.38 1.31 -16.86
CA TYR A 92 23.15 0.68 -18.16
C TYR A 92 23.88 1.38 -19.31
N LEU A 93 24.70 0.69 -20.09
CA LEU A 93 25.29 1.35 -21.27
C LEU A 93 24.31 1.56 -22.41
N GLU A 94 23.25 0.78 -22.50
CA GLU A 94 22.17 0.95 -23.47
C GLU A 94 20.86 0.80 -22.71
N LEU A 95 19.97 1.79 -22.86
CA LEU A 95 18.69 1.83 -22.15
C LEU A 95 17.59 1.21 -23.02
N PRO A 96 17.00 0.07 -22.61
CA PRO A 96 15.73 -0.40 -23.17
C PRO A 96 14.67 0.71 -23.08
N SER A 97 13.86 0.86 -24.12
CA SER A 97 12.81 1.89 -24.19
C SER A 97 11.83 1.84 -23.02
N ILE A 98 11.51 0.63 -22.52
CA ILE A 98 10.59 0.40 -21.40
C ILE A 98 11.13 0.91 -20.05
N ILE A 99 12.45 1.01 -19.87
CA ILE A 99 13.05 1.50 -18.61
C ILE A 99 13.66 2.91 -18.74
N ASN A 100 13.61 3.53 -19.92
CA ASN A 100 14.25 4.83 -20.18
C ASN A 100 13.37 5.99 -19.69
N PHE A 101 13.89 6.74 -18.73
CA PHE A 101 13.32 8.00 -18.27
C PHE A 101 14.29 9.15 -18.52
N LYS A 102 14.00 9.98 -19.53
CA LYS A 102 14.74 11.23 -19.85
C LYS A 102 16.28 11.03 -19.94
N GLY A 103 16.73 9.84 -20.36
CA GLY A 103 18.15 9.49 -20.50
C GLY A 103 18.76 8.74 -19.30
N THR A 104 18.01 8.52 -18.22
CA THR A 104 18.37 7.59 -17.14
C THR A 104 17.48 6.33 -17.14
N SER A 105 17.82 5.32 -16.35
CA SER A 105 16.96 4.14 -16.12
C SER A 105 16.02 4.35 -14.94
N TYR A 106 14.84 3.74 -15.02
CA TYR A 106 14.10 3.34 -13.83
C TYR A 106 14.83 2.19 -13.13
N TRP A 107 14.95 2.25 -11.81
CA TRP A 107 15.37 1.15 -10.94
C TRP A 107 14.19 0.54 -10.18
N HIS A 108 13.20 1.35 -9.88
CA HIS A 108 11.87 0.95 -9.46
C HIS A 108 10.91 1.29 -10.60
N LEU A 109 10.24 0.29 -11.16
CA LEU A 109 9.20 0.47 -12.18
C LEU A 109 7.96 -0.34 -11.79
N ASP A 110 6.84 0.36 -11.55
CA ASP A 110 5.54 -0.23 -11.23
C ASP A 110 5.60 -1.24 -10.07
N GLN A 111 6.38 -0.91 -9.03
CA GLN A 111 6.65 -1.72 -7.83
C GLN A 111 7.49 -2.99 -8.07
N VAL A 112 8.22 -3.06 -9.19
CA VAL A 112 9.27 -4.06 -9.44
C VAL A 112 10.65 -3.41 -9.33
N ASN A 113 11.55 -4.04 -8.57
CA ASN A 113 12.97 -3.69 -8.61
C ASN A 113 13.60 -4.27 -9.88
N ILE A 114 13.98 -3.39 -10.78
CA ILE A 114 14.60 -3.70 -12.08
C ILE A 114 16.06 -3.25 -12.15
N GLN A 115 16.62 -2.76 -11.04
CA GLN A 115 18.02 -2.36 -10.90
C GLN A 115 18.99 -3.43 -11.47
N PRO A 116 20.03 -3.04 -12.24
CA PRO A 116 21.02 -3.99 -12.77
C PRO A 116 21.90 -4.53 -11.63
N PHE A 117 22.50 -5.71 -11.79
CA PHE A 117 23.50 -6.18 -10.82
C PHE A 117 24.87 -5.53 -11.09
N LEU A 118 25.64 -5.22 -10.04
CA LEU A 118 26.97 -4.59 -10.18
C LEU A 118 27.90 -5.34 -11.16
N ASN A 119 27.87 -6.68 -11.14
CA ASN A 119 28.63 -7.53 -12.06
C ASN A 119 28.18 -7.37 -13.52
N GLN A 120 26.86 -7.27 -13.77
CA GLN A 120 26.34 -7.04 -15.12
C GLN A 120 26.78 -5.67 -15.64
N THR A 121 26.75 -4.64 -14.79
CA THR A 121 27.26 -3.32 -15.14
C THR A 121 28.77 -3.34 -15.46
N GLN A 122 29.56 -4.14 -14.73
CA GLN A 122 30.98 -4.38 -15.03
C GLN A 122 31.17 -5.08 -16.39
N GLU A 123 30.38 -6.11 -16.69
CA GLU A 123 30.40 -6.83 -17.98
C GLU A 123 30.06 -5.89 -19.14
N ARG A 124 29.03 -5.05 -19.01
CA ARG A 124 28.69 -4.04 -20.03
C ARG A 124 29.84 -3.04 -20.25
N LEU A 125 30.49 -2.57 -19.19
CA LEU A 125 31.65 -1.68 -19.32
C LEU A 125 32.80 -2.33 -20.08
N LEU A 126 33.05 -3.61 -19.82
CA LEU A 126 34.04 -4.42 -20.54
C LEU A 126 33.69 -4.57 -22.03
N GLU A 127 32.43 -4.89 -22.37
CA GLU A 127 31.93 -4.94 -23.76
C GLU A 127 32.18 -3.61 -24.48
N HIS A 128 31.89 -2.48 -23.82
CA HIS A 128 32.03 -1.15 -24.39
C HIS A 128 33.48 -0.72 -24.59
N ILE A 129 34.38 -1.00 -23.66
CA ILE A 129 35.81 -0.72 -23.84
C ILE A 129 36.34 -1.56 -25.01
N ASN A 130 36.03 -2.86 -25.03
CA ASN A 130 36.45 -3.76 -26.11
C ASN A 130 35.88 -3.36 -27.48
N ALA A 131 34.67 -2.78 -27.53
CA ALA A 131 34.04 -2.31 -28.76
C ALA A 131 34.51 -0.92 -29.25
N ASN A 132 35.16 -0.10 -28.40
CA ASN A 132 35.53 1.28 -28.76
C ASN A 132 37.03 1.53 -28.83
N VAL A 133 37.86 0.82 -28.06
CA VAL A 133 39.33 0.94 -28.16
C VAL A 133 39.84 0.64 -29.59
N PRO A 134 39.43 -0.45 -30.29
CA PRO A 134 39.92 -0.73 -31.64
C PRO A 134 39.50 0.31 -32.68
N LYS A 135 38.38 1.03 -32.47
CA LYS A 135 37.90 2.11 -33.34
C LYS A 135 38.69 3.42 -33.16
N CYS A 136 39.35 3.56 -32.01
CA CYS A 136 40.03 4.77 -31.59
C CYS A 136 41.56 4.68 -31.80
N VAL A 137 42.14 3.47 -31.77
CA VAL A 137 43.52 3.21 -32.21
C VAL A 137 43.59 3.17 -33.74
N ASP A 138 43.66 4.36 -34.34
CA ASP A 138 43.70 4.60 -35.77
C ASP A 138 45.05 4.20 -36.41
N ASP A 139 45.00 3.28 -37.39
CA ASP A 139 46.18 2.80 -38.13
C ASP A 139 46.78 3.88 -39.04
N GLU A 140 46.02 4.90 -39.46
CA GLU A 140 46.56 5.98 -40.29
C GLU A 140 47.51 6.87 -39.50
N LYS A 141 47.21 7.16 -38.23
CA LYS A 141 48.12 7.91 -37.34
C LYS A 141 49.43 7.16 -37.08
N ILE A 142 49.36 5.84 -36.89
CA ILE A 142 50.55 5.01 -36.71
C ILE A 142 51.41 5.01 -37.98
N LYS A 143 50.78 4.92 -39.17
CA LYS A 143 51.47 5.02 -40.47
C LYS A 143 52.06 6.40 -40.73
N GLN A 144 51.43 7.49 -40.26
CA GLN A 144 51.95 8.86 -40.35
C GLN A 144 53.27 9.03 -39.56
N LEU A 145 53.44 8.27 -38.47
CA LEU A 145 54.70 8.18 -37.73
C LEU A 145 55.72 7.20 -38.37
N GLY A 146 55.36 6.54 -39.46
CA GLY A 146 56.25 5.67 -40.25
C GLY A 146 56.29 4.21 -39.81
N PHE A 147 55.48 3.80 -38.83
CA PHE A 147 55.40 2.42 -38.34
C PHE A 147 54.31 1.61 -39.06
N SER A 148 54.53 0.30 -39.20
CA SER A 148 53.43 -0.66 -39.31
C SER A 148 53.09 -1.22 -37.93
N ALA A 149 51.80 -1.41 -37.65
CA ALA A 149 51.31 -2.07 -36.44
C ALA A 149 50.66 -3.41 -36.77
N GLU A 150 51.05 -4.44 -36.02
CA GLU A 150 50.34 -5.71 -35.91
C GLU A 150 49.59 -5.71 -34.57
N LYS A 151 48.26 -5.77 -34.62
CA LYS A 151 47.35 -5.66 -33.47
C LYS A 151 46.85 -7.06 -33.06
N GLY A 152 47.07 -7.44 -31.81
CA GLY A 152 46.59 -8.68 -31.20
C GLY A 152 45.15 -8.60 -30.68
N GLU A 153 44.72 -9.67 -30.01
CA GLU A 153 43.40 -9.74 -29.37
C GLU A 153 43.33 -8.84 -28.13
N LEU A 154 42.33 -7.96 -28.08
CA LEU A 154 42.09 -7.04 -26.96
C LEU A 154 41.36 -7.77 -25.82
N LYS A 155 41.98 -7.81 -24.63
CA LYS A 155 41.40 -8.38 -23.40
C LYS A 155 41.43 -7.36 -22.28
N THR A 156 40.25 -6.99 -21.79
CA THR A 156 40.08 -6.04 -20.68
C THR A 156 39.57 -6.76 -19.45
N SER A 157 40.05 -6.36 -18.27
CA SER A 157 39.48 -6.70 -16.97
C SER A 157 39.28 -5.43 -16.15
N ILE A 158 38.23 -5.43 -15.32
CA ILE A 158 37.76 -4.26 -14.57
C ILE A 158 37.56 -4.70 -13.12
N GLU A 159 37.97 -3.83 -12.20
CA GLU A 159 37.86 -4.04 -10.76
C GLU A 159 37.24 -2.78 -10.14
N PHE A 160 36.02 -2.90 -9.63
CA PHE A 160 35.35 -1.83 -8.88
C PHE A 160 35.80 -1.89 -7.41
N GLY A 161 36.84 -1.13 -7.10
CA GLY A 161 37.37 -0.96 -5.74
C GLY A 161 36.44 -0.13 -4.84
N ALA A 162 36.84 0.00 -3.58
CA ALA A 162 36.12 0.84 -2.61
C ALA A 162 36.39 2.35 -2.79
N ALA A 163 37.59 2.69 -3.28
CA ALA A 163 38.03 4.07 -3.52
C ALA A 163 38.12 4.40 -5.03
N ASP A 164 38.45 3.43 -5.86
CA ASP A 164 38.80 3.63 -7.26
C ASP A 164 38.21 2.56 -8.18
N ILE A 165 38.44 2.73 -9.48
CA ILE A 165 38.19 1.72 -10.51
C ILE A 165 39.51 1.45 -11.21
N THR A 166 39.94 0.20 -11.18
CA THR A 166 41.15 -0.23 -11.90
C THR A 166 40.76 -1.02 -13.14
N ILE A 167 41.28 -0.60 -14.29
CA ILE A 167 41.06 -1.22 -15.60
C ILE A 167 42.42 -1.67 -16.12
N LYS A 168 42.54 -2.99 -16.32
CA LYS A 168 43.75 -3.65 -16.81
C LYS A 168 43.43 -4.18 -18.20
N THR A 169 44.09 -3.64 -19.22
CA THR A 169 43.86 -3.96 -20.62
C THR A 169 45.13 -4.57 -21.21
N ASN A 170 45.03 -5.82 -21.66
CA ASN A 170 46.03 -6.48 -22.49
C ASN A 170 45.63 -6.28 -23.95
N TYR A 171 46.35 -5.42 -24.66
CA TYR A 171 46.20 -5.18 -26.09
C TYR A 171 47.57 -5.22 -26.77
N PRO A 172 48.06 -6.41 -27.18
CA PRO A 172 49.36 -6.55 -27.81
C PRO A 172 49.41 -5.76 -29.12
N ILE A 173 50.33 -4.80 -29.20
CA ILE A 173 50.60 -4.03 -30.42
C ILE A 173 52.10 -4.10 -30.68
N LYS A 174 52.44 -4.70 -31.82
CA LYS A 174 53.81 -4.84 -32.28
C LYS A 174 54.05 -3.84 -33.40
N LEU A 175 54.87 -2.84 -33.10
CA LEU A 175 55.31 -1.81 -34.02
C LEU A 175 56.57 -2.26 -34.75
N SER A 176 56.60 -2.10 -36.07
CA SER A 176 57.76 -2.43 -36.91
C SER A 176 58.12 -1.27 -37.84
N GLN A 177 59.40 -0.93 -37.92
CA GLN A 177 59.92 0.06 -38.86
C GLN A 177 61.39 -0.25 -39.22
N GLN A 178 61.64 -0.67 -40.46
CA GLN A 178 62.96 -1.16 -40.89
C GLN A 178 63.42 -2.32 -39.98
N ASP A 179 64.60 -2.21 -39.35
CA ASP A 179 65.14 -3.22 -38.43
C ASP A 179 64.67 -3.04 -36.97
N PHE A 180 63.88 -2.00 -36.68
CA PHE A 180 63.34 -1.74 -35.34
C PHE A 180 62.00 -2.47 -35.14
N THR A 181 61.86 -3.12 -33.98
CA THR A 181 60.60 -3.70 -33.52
C THR A 181 60.43 -3.40 -32.03
N LYS A 182 59.27 -2.89 -31.63
CA LYS A 182 58.87 -2.73 -30.22
C LYS A 182 57.47 -3.30 -30.05
N GLU A 183 57.27 -4.05 -28.98
CA GLU A 183 55.98 -4.59 -28.58
C GLU A 183 55.60 -4.03 -27.20
N PHE A 184 54.35 -3.62 -27.06
CA PHE A 184 53.73 -3.31 -25.78
C PHE A 184 52.34 -3.97 -25.75
N SER A 185 51.88 -4.35 -24.57
CA SER A 185 50.68 -5.17 -24.41
C SER A 185 49.86 -4.77 -23.19
N GLU A 186 50.48 -4.51 -22.05
CA GLU A 186 49.76 -4.21 -20.81
C GLU A 186 49.56 -2.72 -20.57
N PHE A 187 48.30 -2.32 -20.39
CA PHE A 187 47.89 -0.96 -20.06
C PHE A 187 47.11 -0.95 -18.74
N PHE A 188 47.47 -0.03 -17.84
CA PHE A 188 46.87 0.10 -16.52
C PHE A 188 46.27 1.50 -16.37
N ASN A 189 44.95 1.57 -16.20
CA ASN A 189 44.24 2.83 -15.96
C ASN A 189 43.45 2.74 -14.66
N THR A 190 43.77 3.62 -13.72
CA THR A 190 43.00 3.82 -12.49
C THR A 190 42.24 5.14 -12.57
N PHE A 191 40.98 5.11 -12.14
CA PHE A 191 40.10 6.26 -12.01
C PHE A 191 39.73 6.43 -10.55
N ASP A 192 39.96 7.63 -10.00
CA ASP A 192 39.63 8.00 -8.61
C ASP A 192 38.11 8.27 -8.51
N ILE A 193 37.34 7.19 -8.69
CA ILE A 193 35.88 7.18 -8.76
C ILE A 193 35.38 6.02 -7.88
N ARG A 194 34.67 6.34 -6.79
CA ARG A 194 34.10 5.38 -5.83
C ARG A 194 32.81 4.72 -6.35
N TYR A 195 32.81 4.26 -7.60
CA TYR A 195 31.60 3.81 -8.31
C TYR A 195 30.82 2.76 -7.51
N ARG A 196 31.53 1.80 -6.90
CA ARG A 196 30.92 0.79 -6.03
C ARG A 196 30.14 1.42 -4.86
N ALA A 197 30.74 2.35 -4.13
CA ALA A 197 30.10 2.98 -2.97
C ALA A 197 28.91 3.86 -3.37
N VAL A 198 29.00 4.55 -4.53
CA VAL A 198 27.88 5.31 -5.10
C VAL A 198 26.74 4.37 -5.54
N PHE A 199 27.07 3.23 -6.13
CA PHE A 199 26.09 2.22 -6.54
C PHE A 199 25.43 1.52 -5.34
N GLU A 200 26.19 1.20 -4.28
CA GLU A 200 25.67 0.66 -3.02
C GLU A 200 24.72 1.68 -2.35
N ALA A 201 25.07 2.98 -2.32
CA ALA A 201 24.17 4.03 -1.85
C ALA A 201 22.90 4.17 -2.72
N ALA A 202 23.02 4.08 -4.05
CA ALA A 202 21.87 4.06 -4.95
C ALA A 202 20.96 2.85 -4.71
N THR A 203 21.55 1.69 -4.42
CA THR A 203 20.84 0.45 -4.08
C THR A 203 19.98 0.66 -2.84
N GLU A 204 20.56 1.23 -1.78
CA GLU A 204 19.84 1.43 -0.52
C GLU A 204 18.72 2.47 -0.65
N ILE A 205 18.95 3.56 -1.40
CA ILE A 205 17.87 4.52 -1.76
C ILE A 205 16.73 3.78 -2.48
N ASN A 206 17.07 2.98 -3.50
CA ASN A 206 16.10 2.23 -4.29
C ASN A 206 15.33 1.22 -3.43
N GLU A 207 16.01 0.46 -2.55
CA GLU A 207 15.36 -0.43 -1.58
C GLU A 207 14.37 0.32 -0.67
N LYS A 208 14.71 1.54 -0.22
CA LYS A 208 13.80 2.39 0.56
C LYS A 208 12.55 2.82 -0.18
N THR A 209 12.59 2.95 -1.51
CA THR A 209 11.37 3.23 -2.30
C THR A 209 10.32 2.12 -2.25
N PHE A 210 10.69 0.92 -1.77
CA PHE A 210 9.76 -0.19 -1.54
C PHE A 210 9.31 -0.31 -0.07
N ASP A 211 9.69 0.58 0.85
CA ASP A 211 9.17 0.55 2.22
C ASP A 211 7.72 1.09 2.24
N ALA A 212 6.81 0.41 2.95
CA ALA A 212 5.36 0.71 2.92
C ALA A 212 5.00 2.12 3.45
N ASP A 213 5.92 2.75 4.18
CA ASP A 213 5.81 4.10 4.73
C ASP A 213 6.85 5.07 4.13
N PHE A 214 7.39 4.75 2.96
CA PHE A 214 8.14 5.66 2.10
C PHE A 214 7.29 6.91 1.77
N ASP A 215 7.95 8.05 1.65
CA ASP A 215 7.30 9.33 1.40
C ASP A 215 7.88 9.97 0.14
N GLU A 216 7.08 10.04 -0.92
CA GLU A 216 7.50 10.54 -2.24
C GLU A 216 7.82 12.05 -2.24
N LYS A 217 7.33 12.80 -1.25
CA LYS A 217 7.63 14.23 -1.06
C LYS A 217 8.89 14.45 -0.24
N GLU A 218 9.16 13.56 0.72
CA GLU A 218 10.34 13.59 1.60
C GLU A 218 11.23 12.31 1.46
N PRO A 219 11.62 11.86 0.25
CA PRO A 219 12.20 10.53 0.02
C PRO A 219 13.55 10.32 0.74
N LEU A 220 14.27 11.41 1.01
CA LEU A 220 15.56 11.37 1.72
C LEU A 220 15.43 11.42 3.26
N LYS A 221 14.22 11.54 3.83
CA LYS A 221 13.99 11.72 5.27
C LYS A 221 14.49 10.56 6.13
N LYS A 222 14.40 9.34 5.60
CA LYS A 222 14.89 8.12 6.28
C LYS A 222 16.36 7.82 5.98
N LEU A 223 17.00 8.62 5.14
CA LEU A 223 18.33 8.39 4.58
C LEU A 223 19.38 9.34 5.18
N ASP A 224 19.16 9.80 6.42
CA ASP A 224 20.05 10.76 7.10
C ASP A 224 21.50 10.25 7.23
N TYR A 225 21.72 8.94 7.30
CA TYR A 225 23.06 8.35 7.33
C TYR A 225 23.82 8.51 5.98
N LEU A 226 23.14 8.66 4.83
CA LEU A 226 23.82 8.93 3.55
C LEU A 226 24.59 10.26 3.58
N LYS A 227 24.11 11.23 4.39
CA LYS A 227 24.80 12.51 4.63
C LYS A 227 26.18 12.32 5.29
N SER A 228 26.44 11.15 5.91
CA SER A 228 27.72 10.81 6.52
C SER A 228 28.72 10.14 5.57
N LEU A 229 28.30 9.73 4.36
CA LEU A 229 29.13 8.99 3.40
C LEU A 229 29.87 9.88 2.37
N ASP A 230 29.89 11.19 2.61
CA ASP A 230 30.40 12.25 1.72
C ASP A 230 29.68 12.37 0.36
N PHE A 231 28.48 11.79 0.24
CA PHE A 231 27.62 11.92 -0.93
C PHE A 231 26.67 13.11 -0.80
N ASP A 232 26.45 13.82 -1.90
CA ASP A 232 25.35 14.78 -2.04
C ASP A 232 24.21 14.08 -2.79
N VAL A 233 23.13 13.75 -2.08
CA VAL A 233 21.96 13.10 -2.69
C VAL A 233 20.89 14.15 -2.91
N SER A 234 20.52 14.35 -4.16
CA SER A 234 19.42 15.22 -4.57
C SER A 234 18.33 14.41 -5.25
N TYR A 235 17.11 14.93 -5.24
CA TYR A 235 15.98 14.35 -5.95
C TYR A 235 15.14 15.43 -6.62
N LYS A 236 14.37 15.04 -7.62
CA LYS A 236 13.38 15.86 -8.31
C LYS A 236 12.14 15.02 -8.54
N ASN A 237 10.95 15.63 -8.44
CA ASN A 237 9.68 15.00 -8.77
C ASN A 237 9.19 15.62 -10.10
N PRO A 238 9.70 15.18 -11.26
CA PRO A 238 9.35 15.75 -12.56
C PRO A 238 7.90 15.50 -12.99
N GLU A 239 7.28 14.45 -12.45
CA GLU A 239 5.92 13.99 -12.69
C GLU A 239 5.32 13.54 -11.33
N THR A 240 4.00 13.31 -11.25
CA THR A 240 3.30 13.09 -9.97
C THR A 240 3.73 11.83 -9.21
N ASP A 241 4.20 10.82 -9.94
CA ASP A 241 4.49 9.47 -9.46
C ASP A 241 5.93 9.03 -9.81
N ILE A 242 6.80 9.97 -10.18
CA ILE A 242 8.19 9.71 -10.54
C ILE A 242 9.11 10.55 -9.67
N VAL A 243 10.03 9.88 -8.97
CA VAL A 243 11.14 10.49 -8.24
C VAL A 243 12.44 10.17 -8.99
N ALA A 244 13.13 11.21 -9.46
CA ALA A 244 14.44 11.09 -10.10
C ALA A 244 15.53 11.47 -9.10
N PHE A 245 16.44 10.54 -8.81
CA PHE A 245 17.54 10.71 -7.87
C PHE A 245 18.85 11.02 -8.62
N THR A 246 19.68 11.88 -8.04
CA THR A 246 21.05 12.12 -8.46
C THR A 246 21.97 12.13 -7.24
N ILE A 247 22.92 11.20 -7.21
CA ILE A 247 23.98 11.09 -6.20
C ILE A 247 25.25 11.70 -6.80
N THR A 248 25.78 12.72 -6.15
CA THR A 248 27.05 13.35 -6.50
C THR A 248 28.11 12.97 -5.47
N ASP A 249 29.19 12.32 -5.90
CA ASP A 249 30.33 12.02 -5.02
C ASP A 249 31.37 13.14 -5.08
N LYS A 250 31.53 13.85 -3.95
CA LYS A 250 32.47 14.96 -3.76
C LYS A 250 33.93 14.53 -3.67
N LYS A 251 34.22 13.24 -3.45
CA LYS A 251 35.58 12.68 -3.45
C LYS A 251 35.99 12.11 -4.80
N SER A 252 35.04 11.67 -5.62
CA SER A 252 35.32 11.13 -6.96
C SER A 252 35.59 12.25 -7.96
N ILE A 253 36.85 12.43 -8.36
CA ILE A 253 37.26 13.47 -9.32
C ILE A 253 37.43 12.86 -10.71
N THR A 254 36.55 13.26 -11.63
CA THR A 254 36.65 12.86 -13.04
C THR A 254 37.82 13.55 -13.75
N PRO A 255 38.33 13.01 -14.88
CA PRO A 255 39.35 13.68 -15.71
C PRO A 255 38.96 15.07 -16.22
N GLU A 256 37.66 15.44 -16.18
CA GLU A 256 37.16 16.78 -16.50
C GLU A 256 37.22 17.76 -15.30
N ASN A 257 37.83 17.36 -14.18
CA ASN A 257 37.84 18.07 -12.89
C ASN A 257 36.42 18.41 -12.38
N LYS A 258 35.51 17.44 -12.51
CA LYS A 258 34.13 17.48 -11.99
C LYS A 258 33.89 16.29 -11.05
N ASN A 259 32.99 16.46 -10.10
CA ASN A 259 32.50 15.36 -9.27
C ASN A 259 31.84 14.28 -10.14
N TYR A 260 31.91 13.02 -9.72
CA TYR A 260 31.15 11.95 -10.38
C TYR A 260 29.67 12.02 -9.98
N GLU A 261 28.78 11.87 -10.96
CA GLU A 261 27.32 11.88 -10.77
C GLU A 261 26.74 10.53 -11.21
N PHE A 262 25.83 10.00 -10.39
CA PHE A 262 25.05 8.80 -10.67
C PHE A 262 23.57 9.12 -10.54
N SER A 263 22.78 8.89 -11.58
CA SER A 263 21.35 9.18 -11.60
C SER A 263 20.53 7.94 -11.95
N PHE A 264 19.36 7.82 -11.33
CA PHE A 264 18.34 6.82 -11.63
C PHE A 264 16.95 7.36 -11.28
N ALA A 265 15.89 6.70 -11.74
CA ALA A 265 14.50 7.08 -11.46
C ALA A 265 13.74 5.95 -10.75
N ALA A 266 12.70 6.33 -10.03
CA ALA A 266 11.72 5.44 -9.43
C ALA A 266 10.33 5.89 -9.85
N LYS A 267 9.57 5.02 -10.54
CA LYS A 267 8.15 5.21 -10.84
C LYS A 267 7.32 4.46 -9.81
N LEU A 268 6.79 5.22 -8.86
CA LEU A 268 6.13 4.76 -7.63
C LEU A 268 4.61 4.64 -7.78
N GLY A 269 4.10 5.05 -8.94
CA GLY A 269 2.68 5.19 -9.21
C GLY A 269 1.86 3.91 -9.20
N ARG A 270 0.61 4.08 -9.66
CA ARG A 270 -0.43 3.06 -9.66
C ARG A 270 0.03 1.82 -10.43
N SER A 271 0.37 0.75 -9.71
CA SER A 271 0.64 -0.56 -10.28
C SER A 271 -0.67 -1.33 -10.42
N GLU A 272 -0.93 -1.87 -11.62
CA GLU A 272 -2.02 -2.83 -11.90
C GLU A 272 -1.53 -4.29 -11.80
N LEU A 273 -0.25 -4.49 -11.43
CA LEU A 273 0.34 -5.82 -11.32
C LEU A 273 -0.36 -6.63 -10.23
N LYS A 274 -0.29 -7.96 -10.40
CA LYS A 274 -0.85 -8.94 -9.48
C LYS A 274 0.29 -9.70 -8.80
N ARG A 275 0.42 -9.55 -7.49
CA ARG A 275 1.41 -10.33 -6.72
C ARG A 275 0.84 -11.71 -6.44
N VAL A 276 1.48 -12.75 -6.99
CA VAL A 276 1.15 -14.15 -6.70
C VAL A 276 2.11 -14.67 -5.64
N THR A 277 1.56 -15.36 -4.65
CA THR A 277 2.28 -15.94 -3.52
C THR A 277 1.93 -17.42 -3.45
N ASP A 278 2.93 -18.27 -3.62
CA ASP A 278 2.79 -19.72 -3.64
C ASP A 278 2.80 -20.29 -2.21
N LEU A 279 1.82 -21.16 -1.90
CA LEU A 279 1.64 -21.84 -0.61
C LEU A 279 2.20 -23.28 -0.59
N GLN A 280 2.97 -23.67 -1.63
CA GLN A 280 3.59 -24.97 -1.87
C GLN A 280 3.77 -25.85 -0.62
N ASN A 281 3.11 -27.02 -0.63
CA ASN A 281 3.12 -28.05 0.42
C ASN A 281 2.56 -27.64 1.81
N ARG A 282 1.80 -26.54 1.94
CA ARG A 282 1.27 -26.07 3.25
C ARG A 282 -0.22 -25.72 3.28
N SER A 283 -0.96 -26.00 2.21
CA SER A 283 -2.35 -25.61 2.00
C SER A 283 -3.33 -26.07 3.11
N ALA A 284 -3.18 -27.29 3.62
CA ALA A 284 -4.03 -27.80 4.70
C ALA A 284 -3.81 -27.09 6.05
N SER A 285 -2.57 -26.69 6.39
CA SER A 285 -2.29 -25.87 7.59
C SER A 285 -0.92 -25.20 7.52
N VAL A 286 -0.86 -23.92 7.92
CA VAL A 286 0.40 -23.18 8.07
C VAL A 286 1.16 -23.69 9.29
N SER A 287 2.00 -24.71 9.11
CA SER A 287 2.75 -25.39 10.19
C SER A 287 3.99 -24.63 10.69
N THR A 288 4.23 -23.39 10.26
CA THR A 288 5.41 -22.62 10.71
C THR A 288 5.21 -22.02 12.10
N PRO A 289 6.24 -22.00 12.98
CA PRO A 289 6.15 -21.38 14.30
C PRO A 289 6.05 -19.84 14.25
N LEU A 290 6.33 -19.25 13.08
CA LEU A 290 6.16 -17.83 12.79
C LEU A 290 4.96 -17.64 11.85
N PRO A 291 4.22 -16.53 11.95
CA PRO A 291 3.17 -16.19 11.00
C PRO A 291 3.75 -16.02 9.60
N TYR A 292 2.96 -16.38 8.59
CA TYR A 292 3.29 -16.21 7.19
C TYR A 292 2.71 -14.88 6.68
N THR A 293 3.58 -13.95 6.29
CA THR A 293 3.15 -12.61 5.88
C THR A 293 3.10 -12.50 4.35
N ILE A 294 1.93 -12.11 3.84
CA ILE A 294 1.69 -11.77 2.43
C ILE A 294 1.62 -10.25 2.33
N PHE A 295 2.34 -9.70 1.35
CA PHE A 295 2.30 -8.27 1.03
C PHE A 295 1.58 -8.06 -0.30
N SER A 296 0.99 -6.89 -0.47
CA SER A 296 0.66 -6.33 -1.79
C SER A 296 1.92 -6.07 -2.62
N VAL A 297 1.69 -5.60 -3.84
CA VAL A 297 2.72 -5.15 -4.78
C VAL A 297 3.47 -3.92 -4.21
N ASP A 298 2.75 -2.90 -3.73
CA ASP A 298 3.29 -1.70 -3.04
C ASP A 298 3.72 -1.90 -1.57
N LYS A 299 3.59 -3.12 -1.03
CA LYS A 299 3.68 -3.47 0.40
C LYS A 299 2.77 -2.70 1.37
N LYS A 300 1.89 -1.79 0.91
CA LYS A 300 0.95 -1.02 1.74
C LYS A 300 -0.24 -1.85 2.24
N ALA A 301 -0.49 -3.05 1.72
CA ALA A 301 -1.31 -4.05 2.39
C ALA A 301 -0.45 -5.23 2.85
N GLN A 302 -0.63 -5.61 4.11
CA GLN A 302 0.06 -6.72 4.76
C GLN A 302 -0.98 -7.63 5.41
N LEU A 303 -0.97 -8.91 5.06
CA LEU A 303 -1.79 -9.95 5.66
C LEU A 303 -0.88 -10.93 6.41
N ASP A 304 -1.03 -11.01 7.73
CA ASP A 304 -0.32 -11.98 8.55
C ASP A 304 -1.22 -13.19 8.82
N ILE A 305 -0.81 -14.34 8.28
CA ILE A 305 -1.48 -15.63 8.45
C ILE A 305 -0.82 -16.40 9.60
N ASN A 306 -1.58 -16.61 10.68
CA ASN A 306 -1.11 -17.27 11.90
C ASN A 306 -0.81 -18.76 11.67
N SER A 307 0.06 -19.31 12.52
CA SER A 307 0.30 -20.76 12.59
C SER A 307 -1.00 -21.54 12.85
N GLY A 308 -1.15 -22.72 12.23
CA GLY A 308 -2.35 -23.55 12.34
C GLY A 308 -3.58 -23.05 11.57
N THR A 309 -3.46 -21.94 10.82
CA THR A 309 -4.53 -21.49 9.92
C THR A 309 -4.69 -22.49 8.77
N THR A 310 -5.90 -22.97 8.55
CA THR A 310 -6.29 -23.82 7.41
C THR A 310 -6.82 -22.93 6.29
N ILE A 311 -6.32 -23.10 5.07
CA ILE A 311 -6.64 -22.22 3.94
C ILE A 311 -7.40 -23.03 2.89
N SER A 312 -8.74 -22.94 2.92
CA SER A 312 -9.58 -23.69 1.98
C SER A 312 -10.66 -22.82 1.32
N LYS A 313 -11.02 -23.22 0.11
CA LYS A 313 -12.18 -22.70 -0.62
C LYS A 313 -13.02 -23.87 -1.09
N ASP A 314 -14.30 -23.88 -0.74
CA ASP A 314 -15.25 -24.95 -1.07
C ASP A 314 -14.76 -26.36 -0.65
N GLY A 315 -14.05 -26.44 0.49
CA GLY A 315 -13.46 -27.67 1.01
C GLY A 315 -12.21 -28.16 0.26
N LYS A 316 -11.67 -27.37 -0.66
CA LYS A 316 -10.43 -27.65 -1.39
C LYS A 316 -9.30 -26.75 -0.91
N ASP A 317 -8.11 -27.34 -0.88
CA ASP A 317 -6.83 -26.68 -0.66
C ASP A 317 -6.57 -25.58 -1.70
N VAL A 318 -5.93 -24.50 -1.28
CA VAL A 318 -5.58 -23.36 -2.12
C VAL A 318 -4.06 -23.32 -2.32
N GLU A 319 -3.62 -23.45 -3.57
CA GLU A 319 -2.20 -23.49 -3.95
C GLU A 319 -1.55 -22.10 -3.97
N PHE A 320 -2.29 -21.09 -4.43
CA PHE A 320 -1.79 -19.73 -4.61
C PHE A 320 -2.73 -18.71 -3.99
N ILE A 321 -2.15 -17.74 -3.29
CA ILE A 321 -2.83 -16.50 -2.91
C ILE A 321 -2.33 -15.41 -3.84
N SER A 322 -3.21 -14.49 -4.24
CA SER A 322 -2.75 -13.30 -4.94
C SER A 322 -3.43 -12.03 -4.48
N VAL A 323 -2.69 -10.92 -4.61
CA VAL A 323 -3.12 -9.58 -4.24
C VAL A 323 -3.03 -8.69 -5.48
N GLN A 324 -4.16 -8.09 -5.85
CA GLN A 324 -4.26 -7.12 -6.94
C GLN A 324 -4.74 -5.78 -6.39
N GLN A 325 -4.25 -4.68 -6.98
CA GLN A 325 -4.67 -3.33 -6.64
C GLN A 325 -5.64 -2.77 -7.70
N SER A 326 -6.59 -1.95 -7.26
CA SER A 326 -7.31 -1.02 -8.12
C SER A 326 -7.46 0.35 -7.43
N TYR A 327 -7.73 1.39 -8.20
CA TYR A 327 -7.69 2.79 -7.72
C TYR A 327 -8.99 3.54 -8.05
N PRO A 328 -10.16 3.04 -7.62
CA PRO A 328 -11.41 3.79 -7.74
C PRO A 328 -11.37 5.05 -6.87
N SER A 329 -12.04 6.12 -7.30
CA SER A 329 -12.22 7.34 -6.47
C SER A 329 -13.35 7.19 -5.45
N GLU A 330 -14.32 6.32 -5.72
CA GLU A 330 -15.45 6.04 -4.85
C GLU A 330 -15.79 4.55 -4.83
N ALA A 331 -16.21 4.06 -3.67
CA ALA A 331 -16.86 2.77 -3.50
C ALA A 331 -18.35 3.02 -3.24
N ILE A 332 -19.24 2.34 -3.95
CA ILE A 332 -20.68 2.56 -3.86
C ILE A 332 -21.36 1.28 -3.40
N THR A 333 -22.20 1.39 -2.38
CA THR A 333 -23.12 0.33 -1.94
C THR A 333 -24.53 0.73 -2.31
N LYS A 334 -25.15 -0.03 -3.20
CA LYS A 334 -26.48 0.29 -3.72
C LYS A 334 -27.59 -0.13 -2.78
N ASP A 335 -28.74 0.52 -2.92
CA ASP A 335 -30.01 0.06 -2.35
C ASP A 335 -30.03 -0.09 -0.80
N VAL A 336 -29.18 0.64 -0.08
CA VAL A 336 -29.07 0.52 1.38
C VAL A 336 -30.28 1.16 2.07
N PRO A 337 -30.98 0.46 2.98
CA PRO A 337 -32.01 1.05 3.82
C PRO A 337 -31.45 2.21 4.65
N THR A 338 -32.01 3.40 4.47
CA THR A 338 -31.68 4.61 5.29
C THR A 338 -32.88 5.08 6.11
N TYR A 339 -34.07 4.56 5.81
CA TYR A 339 -35.30 4.87 6.51
C TYR A 339 -36.22 3.66 6.55
N LYS A 340 -36.46 3.14 7.75
CA LYS A 340 -37.54 2.16 8.02
C LYS A 340 -38.68 2.83 8.75
N ARG A 341 -39.90 2.53 8.32
CA ARG A 341 -41.12 2.75 9.10
C ARG A 341 -41.70 1.39 9.45
N ASN A 342 -41.87 1.12 10.74
CA ASN A 342 -42.27 -0.19 11.24
C ASN A 342 -41.34 -1.29 10.69
N LYS A 343 -41.83 -2.27 9.91
CA LYS A 343 -40.96 -3.31 9.31
C LYS A 343 -40.58 -3.01 7.86
N ASP A 344 -41.11 -1.93 7.28
CA ASP A 344 -41.01 -1.64 5.87
C ASP A 344 -39.87 -0.64 5.59
N VAL A 345 -39.05 -0.96 4.59
CA VAL A 345 -38.01 -0.05 4.09
C VAL A 345 -38.67 1.01 3.22
N VAL A 346 -38.83 2.22 3.76
CA VAL A 346 -39.49 3.35 3.08
C VAL A 346 -38.52 4.06 2.14
N GLN A 347 -37.25 4.18 2.52
CA GLN A 347 -36.23 4.79 1.67
C GLN A 347 -34.97 3.92 1.61
N LYS A 348 -34.46 3.80 0.38
CA LYS A 348 -33.13 3.30 0.07
C LYS A 348 -32.29 4.43 -0.52
N GLN A 349 -30.99 4.39 -0.27
CA GLN A 349 -30.02 5.28 -0.89
C GLN A 349 -28.77 4.51 -1.29
N ASP A 350 -28.09 4.98 -2.33
CA ASP A 350 -26.76 4.49 -2.70
C ASP A 350 -25.72 5.16 -1.78
N ILE A 351 -25.13 4.39 -0.87
CA ILE A 351 -24.10 4.90 0.03
C ILE A 351 -22.77 4.95 -0.71
N LYS A 352 -22.28 6.16 -0.93
CA LYS A 352 -20.94 6.44 -1.43
C LYS A 352 -19.93 6.48 -0.28
N TYR A 353 -18.72 6.02 -0.56
CA TYR A 353 -17.54 6.20 0.28
C TYR A 353 -16.40 6.74 -0.57
N ILE A 354 -15.73 7.80 -0.09
CA ILE A 354 -14.58 8.35 -0.82
C ILE A 354 -13.35 7.48 -0.53
N VAL A 355 -12.82 6.88 -1.60
CA VAL A 355 -11.69 5.96 -1.54
C VAL A 355 -10.40 6.76 -1.71
N THR A 356 -9.60 6.80 -0.64
CA THR A 356 -8.39 7.62 -0.52
C THR A 356 -7.10 6.83 -0.67
N ASN A 357 -7.18 5.49 -0.58
CA ASN A 357 -6.07 4.55 -0.73
C ASN A 357 -6.46 3.48 -1.76
N PRO A 358 -5.52 2.64 -2.25
CA PRO A 358 -5.86 1.58 -3.19
C PRO A 358 -6.87 0.59 -2.60
N VAL A 359 -7.64 -0.06 -3.47
CA VAL A 359 -8.44 -1.25 -3.17
C VAL A 359 -7.57 -2.48 -3.41
N TYR A 360 -7.35 -3.26 -2.35
CA TYR A 360 -6.61 -4.52 -2.39
C TYR A 360 -7.61 -5.67 -2.49
N SER A 361 -7.66 -6.32 -3.65
CA SER A 361 -8.43 -7.54 -3.87
C SER A 361 -7.56 -8.76 -3.57
N PHE A 362 -8.01 -9.61 -2.64
CA PHE A 362 -7.36 -10.87 -2.31
C PHE A 362 -8.06 -12.02 -3.03
N GLU A 363 -7.28 -12.84 -3.72
CA GLU A 363 -7.75 -13.99 -4.46
C GLU A 363 -7.16 -15.31 -3.92
N PRO A 364 -7.94 -16.42 -3.97
CA PRO A 364 -9.28 -16.53 -4.55
C PRO A 364 -10.38 -15.96 -3.62
N THR A 365 -11.26 -15.11 -4.17
CA THR A 365 -12.37 -14.50 -3.42
C THR A 365 -13.28 -15.57 -2.80
N GLY A 366 -13.75 -15.33 -1.57
CA GLY A 366 -14.61 -16.26 -0.83
C GLY A 366 -13.88 -17.40 -0.10
N LEU A 367 -12.54 -17.45 -0.19
CA LEU A 367 -11.69 -18.25 0.71
C LEU A 367 -11.97 -17.86 2.17
N LEU A 368 -12.03 -18.85 3.06
CA LEU A 368 -12.27 -18.66 4.49
C LEU A 368 -11.12 -19.22 5.34
N PHE A 369 -10.89 -18.56 6.46
CA PHE A 369 -9.95 -18.98 7.51
C PHE A 369 -10.72 -19.58 8.70
N ASN A 370 -10.12 -20.56 9.37
CA ASN A 370 -10.65 -21.14 10.62
C ASN A 370 -10.47 -20.21 11.85
N ASN A 371 -9.63 -19.17 11.74
CA ASN A 371 -9.39 -18.14 12.74
C ASN A 371 -9.15 -16.78 12.07
N PHE A 372 -9.29 -15.68 12.84
CA PHE A 372 -9.02 -14.33 12.34
C PHE A 372 -7.54 -14.15 11.97
N GLN A 373 -7.28 -13.60 10.78
CA GLN A 373 -5.96 -13.20 10.30
C GLN A 373 -5.81 -11.69 10.33
N ARG A 374 -4.61 -11.17 10.62
CA ARG A 374 -4.42 -9.72 10.73
C ARG A 374 -4.20 -9.12 9.35
N LEU A 375 -5.15 -8.31 8.89
CA LEU A 375 -4.94 -7.39 7.77
C LEU A 375 -4.48 -6.04 8.33
N THR A 376 -3.38 -5.52 7.78
CA THR A 376 -2.84 -4.18 8.06
C THR A 376 -2.75 -3.42 6.74
N LEU A 377 -3.33 -2.22 6.70
CA LEU A 377 -3.26 -1.30 5.58
C LEU A 377 -2.50 -0.04 6.01
N TYR A 378 -1.41 0.27 5.32
CA TYR A 378 -0.63 1.51 5.46
C TYR A 378 -1.22 2.59 4.56
N TYR A 379 -1.11 3.86 4.97
CA TYR A 379 -1.69 4.99 4.25
C TYR A 379 -0.74 6.20 4.19
N ASP A 380 -0.95 7.07 3.19
CA ASP A 380 -0.08 8.20 2.90
C ASP A 380 -0.40 9.46 3.74
N LYS A 381 0.63 10.27 4.03
CA LYS A 381 0.53 11.49 4.87
C LYS A 381 -0.41 12.57 4.33
N GLU A 382 -0.75 12.53 3.04
CA GLU A 382 -1.65 13.52 2.44
C GLU A 382 -3.08 13.39 2.91
N THR A 383 -3.40 12.22 3.46
CA THR A 383 -4.66 11.93 4.11
C THR A 383 -4.74 12.72 5.41
N ASP A 384 -5.70 13.65 5.53
CA ASP A 384 -6.03 14.30 6.81
C ASP A 384 -6.59 13.25 7.78
N ASP A 385 -5.71 12.63 8.55
CA ASP A 385 -6.03 11.60 9.54
C ASP A 385 -6.38 12.17 10.92
N SER A 386 -6.64 13.49 11.02
CA SER A 386 -7.07 14.16 12.26
C SER A 386 -8.37 13.59 12.84
N LYS A 387 -9.24 13.05 11.98
CA LYS A 387 -10.46 12.31 12.36
C LYS A 387 -10.29 10.78 12.40
N GLY A 388 -9.07 10.29 12.19
CA GLY A 388 -8.73 8.87 12.14
C GLY A 388 -8.76 8.25 10.73
N MET A 389 -8.59 6.92 10.70
CA MET A 389 -8.72 6.07 9.50
C MET A 389 -9.61 4.85 9.79
N GLY A 390 -10.43 4.47 8.81
CA GLY A 390 -11.25 3.24 8.83
C GLY A 390 -10.84 2.23 7.75
N ILE A 391 -11.43 1.03 7.80
CA ILE A 391 -11.31 0.02 6.74
C ILE A 391 -12.70 -0.29 6.17
N LEU A 392 -12.82 -0.26 4.85
CA LEU A 392 -13.96 -0.80 4.12
C LEU A 392 -13.64 -2.21 3.62
N MET A 393 -14.63 -3.10 3.68
CA MET A 393 -14.64 -4.43 3.10
C MET A 393 -15.65 -4.47 1.95
N GLY A 394 -15.18 -4.80 0.75
CA GLY A 394 -15.99 -4.92 -0.47
C GLY A 394 -16.23 -6.38 -0.85
N LYS A 395 -17.49 -6.78 -1.03
CA LYS A 395 -17.86 -8.12 -1.49
C LYS A 395 -18.94 -8.03 -2.56
N ASN A 396 -18.61 -8.43 -3.78
CA ASN A 396 -19.52 -8.40 -4.94
C ASN A 396 -20.12 -6.99 -5.19
N GLY A 397 -19.33 -5.93 -4.99
CA GLY A 397 -19.79 -4.54 -5.10
C GLY A 397 -20.58 -4.00 -3.90
N PHE A 398 -20.78 -4.77 -2.84
CA PHE A 398 -21.36 -4.31 -1.57
C PHE A 398 -20.24 -3.94 -0.59
N TRP A 399 -20.17 -2.69 -0.16
CA TRP A 399 -19.07 -2.14 0.65
C TRP A 399 -19.53 -1.73 2.06
N VAL A 400 -18.89 -2.29 3.09
CA VAL A 400 -19.21 -1.98 4.49
C VAL A 400 -17.97 -1.62 5.29
N PRO A 401 -18.04 -0.61 6.18
CA PRO A 401 -17.05 -0.44 7.23
C PRO A 401 -16.96 -1.66 8.13
N ILE A 402 -15.72 -2.05 8.49
CA ILE A 402 -15.46 -3.15 9.42
C ILE A 402 -14.64 -2.68 10.62
N THR A 403 -14.81 -3.36 11.75
CA THR A 403 -14.15 -2.99 13.00
C THR A 403 -12.64 -3.00 12.83
N SER A 404 -12.01 -1.85 13.08
CA SER A 404 -10.60 -1.63 12.79
C SER A 404 -9.96 -0.77 13.88
N LYS A 405 -8.63 -0.80 13.95
CA LYS A 405 -7.82 -0.02 14.88
C LYS A 405 -6.85 0.86 14.11
N HIS A 406 -6.89 2.15 14.39
CA HIS A 406 -6.02 3.16 13.81
C HIS A 406 -4.74 3.35 14.66
N ASP A 407 -3.59 3.42 14.00
CA ASP A 407 -2.28 3.70 14.56
C ASP A 407 -1.64 4.82 13.72
N SER A 408 -1.88 6.07 14.14
CA SER A 408 -1.41 7.27 13.45
C SER A 408 0.10 7.45 13.52
N ILE A 409 0.76 6.93 14.57
CA ILE A 409 2.22 7.00 14.73
C ILE A 409 2.89 6.20 13.61
N ASN A 410 2.40 4.99 13.34
CA ASN A 410 2.93 4.10 12.31
C ASN A 410 2.18 4.20 10.96
N LYS A 411 1.28 5.19 10.82
CA LYS A 411 0.43 5.43 9.64
C LYS A 411 -0.19 4.16 9.05
N LYS A 412 -0.87 3.40 9.91
CA LYS A 412 -1.57 2.18 9.53
C LYS A 412 -2.92 2.01 10.22
N VAL A 413 -3.79 1.27 9.58
CA VAL A 413 -5.06 0.80 10.14
C VAL A 413 -5.10 -0.72 10.00
N TYR A 414 -5.58 -1.43 11.02
CA TYR A 414 -5.57 -2.90 11.02
C TYR A 414 -6.84 -3.53 11.60
N THR A 415 -7.13 -4.75 11.17
CA THR A 415 -8.33 -5.51 11.54
C THR A 415 -8.07 -7.02 11.48
N GLY A 416 -8.97 -7.81 12.07
CA GLY A 416 -9.02 -9.25 11.90
C GLY A 416 -10.00 -9.63 10.79
N ILE A 417 -9.54 -10.35 9.77
CA ILE A 417 -10.40 -10.85 8.68
C ILE A 417 -10.58 -12.37 8.77
N LEU A 418 -11.75 -12.86 8.34
CA LEU A 418 -12.09 -14.29 8.30
C LEU A 418 -11.98 -14.90 6.89
N GLY A 419 -11.61 -14.12 5.88
CA GLY A 419 -11.56 -14.60 4.51
C GLY A 419 -11.23 -13.52 3.49
N PHE A 420 -11.24 -13.90 2.22
CA PHE A 420 -10.82 -13.04 1.12
C PHE A 420 -11.96 -12.35 0.38
N THR A 421 -11.80 -11.03 0.30
CA THR A 421 -12.68 -10.06 -0.34
C THR A 421 -11.80 -8.89 -0.83
N GLU A 422 -12.42 -7.76 -1.15
CA GLU A 422 -11.74 -6.49 -1.41
C GLU A 422 -11.62 -5.71 -0.10
N PHE A 423 -10.53 -4.96 0.09
CA PHE A 423 -10.32 -4.09 1.25
C PHE A 423 -9.67 -2.77 0.87
N THR A 424 -10.02 -1.68 1.54
CA THR A 424 -9.33 -0.39 1.39
C THR A 424 -9.35 0.42 2.69
N ALA A 425 -8.32 1.24 2.89
CA ALA A 425 -8.25 2.20 3.99
C ALA A 425 -8.88 3.53 3.56
N VAL A 426 -9.71 4.12 4.42
CA VAL A 426 -10.43 5.36 4.11
C VAL A 426 -10.25 6.43 5.18
N ALA A 427 -10.03 7.65 4.71
CA ALA A 427 -9.95 8.86 5.50
C ALA A 427 -11.31 9.23 6.09
N CYS A 428 -11.34 9.44 7.41
CA CYS A 428 -12.55 9.86 8.12
C CYS A 428 -12.90 11.34 7.89
N SER A 429 -11.90 12.15 7.54
CA SER A 429 -12.06 13.54 7.09
C SER A 429 -12.77 13.67 5.74
N ALA A 430 -12.62 12.68 4.86
CA ALA A 430 -13.17 12.68 3.50
C ALA A 430 -14.54 12.02 3.36
N GLN A 431 -15.12 11.45 4.42
CA GLN A 431 -16.47 10.88 4.33
C GLN A 431 -17.54 11.96 4.57
N GLU A 432 -18.61 11.90 3.78
CA GLU A 432 -19.78 12.76 3.94
C GLU A 432 -20.65 12.32 5.12
N ALA A 433 -21.22 13.29 5.82
CA ALA A 433 -22.21 13.05 6.86
C ALA A 433 -23.42 12.27 6.32
N LYS A 434 -23.78 11.20 7.00
CA LYS A 434 -24.88 10.28 6.70
C LYS A 434 -25.88 10.32 7.85
N GLU A 435 -27.15 10.16 7.50
CA GLU A 435 -28.24 10.09 8.45
C GLU A 435 -28.99 8.77 8.26
N THR A 436 -29.42 8.15 9.36
CA THR A 436 -30.35 7.02 9.34
C THR A 436 -31.55 7.30 10.22
N ILE A 437 -32.72 6.82 9.80
CA ILE A 437 -34.01 7.12 10.41
C ILE A 437 -34.74 5.82 10.74
N ALA A 438 -35.01 5.60 12.01
CA ALA A 438 -36.01 4.63 12.46
C ALA A 438 -37.28 5.38 12.86
N GLU A 439 -38.43 5.03 12.27
CA GLU A 439 -39.74 5.52 12.69
C GLU A 439 -40.65 4.35 13.09
N ASN A 440 -41.20 4.40 14.29
CA ASN A 440 -42.24 3.47 14.74
C ASN A 440 -43.57 4.23 14.69
N LEU A 441 -44.41 3.90 13.71
CA LEU A 441 -45.74 4.45 13.55
C LEU A 441 -46.74 3.50 14.21
N PHE A 442 -47.28 3.91 15.36
CA PHE A 442 -48.33 3.18 16.03
C PHE A 442 -49.68 3.47 15.35
N GLU A 443 -50.09 2.58 14.46
CA GLU A 443 -51.44 2.59 13.90
C GLU A 443 -52.43 1.96 14.90
N PRO A 444 -53.56 2.63 15.21
CA PRO A 444 -54.58 2.07 16.08
C PRO A 444 -55.14 0.77 15.47
N ASN A 445 -54.89 -0.35 16.14
CA ASN A 445 -55.44 -1.63 15.70
C ASN A 445 -56.98 -1.64 15.73
N ALA A 446 -57.61 -2.58 15.02
CA ALA A 446 -59.07 -2.71 15.03
C ALA A 446 -59.64 -2.90 16.45
N GLY A 447 -58.85 -3.45 17.38
CA GLY A 447 -59.18 -3.56 18.80
C GLY A 447 -59.40 -2.22 19.49
N CYS A 448 -58.62 -1.18 19.16
CA CYS A 448 -58.83 0.18 19.67
C CYS A 448 -60.22 0.72 19.27
N TYR A 449 -60.56 0.64 17.98
CA TYR A 449 -61.86 1.08 17.48
C TYR A 449 -63.03 0.26 18.04
N ILE A 450 -62.85 -1.06 18.21
CA ILE A 450 -63.86 -1.92 18.85
C ILE A 450 -64.02 -1.54 20.33
N SER A 451 -62.94 -1.33 21.07
CA SER A 451 -62.97 -0.92 22.48
C SER A 451 -63.62 0.46 22.66
N LEU A 452 -63.28 1.44 21.82
CA LEU A 452 -63.93 2.74 21.77
C LEU A 452 -65.43 2.61 21.48
N THR A 453 -65.81 1.80 20.47
CA THR A 453 -67.21 1.57 20.11
C THR A 453 -67.98 0.91 21.27
N LEU A 454 -67.40 -0.09 21.93
CA LEU A 454 -67.98 -0.74 23.10
C LEU A 454 -68.11 0.21 24.30
N THR A 455 -67.12 1.09 24.51
CA THR A 455 -67.13 2.10 25.58
C THR A 455 -68.21 3.17 25.32
N ILE A 456 -68.36 3.63 24.07
CA ILE A 456 -69.43 4.53 23.66
C ILE A 456 -70.80 3.84 23.81
N ILE A 457 -70.95 2.57 23.40
CA ILE A 457 -72.18 1.81 23.60
C ILE A 457 -72.50 1.68 25.10
N ALA A 458 -71.52 1.36 25.94
CA ALA A 458 -71.70 1.26 27.39
C ALA A 458 -72.11 2.59 28.02
N LEU A 459 -71.51 3.71 27.59
CA LEU A 459 -71.90 5.07 27.99
C LEU A 459 -73.33 5.40 27.54
N ILE A 460 -73.71 5.10 26.29
CA ILE A 460 -75.08 5.32 25.79
C ILE A 460 -76.07 4.48 26.60
N VAL A 461 -75.77 3.21 26.87
CA VAL A 461 -76.62 2.33 27.71
C VAL A 461 -76.74 2.87 29.13
N ALA A 462 -75.64 3.34 29.75
CA ALA A 462 -75.67 3.95 31.07
C ALA A 462 -76.51 5.25 31.09
N VAL A 463 -76.34 6.13 30.11
CA VAL A 463 -77.14 7.37 29.95
C VAL A 463 -78.62 7.02 29.73
N VAL A 464 -78.94 6.06 28.87
CA VAL A 464 -80.33 5.61 28.67
C VAL A 464 -80.92 5.04 29.97
N LEU A 465 -80.18 4.22 30.73
CA LEU A 465 -80.65 3.70 32.02
C LEU A 465 -80.85 4.80 33.09
N ILE A 466 -80.01 5.83 33.10
CA ILE A 466 -80.11 6.96 34.03
C ILE A 466 -81.29 7.87 33.66
N PHE A 467 -81.48 8.20 32.38
CA PHE A 467 -82.49 9.17 31.94
C PHE A 467 -83.86 8.57 31.59
N ALA A 468 -83.95 7.30 31.16
CA ALA A 468 -85.23 6.57 31.06
C ALA A 468 -85.65 5.94 32.39
N GLY A 469 -84.81 6.02 33.43
CA GLY A 469 -84.98 5.42 34.75
C GLY A 469 -86.17 5.86 35.62
N PRO A 470 -86.89 6.99 35.36
CA PRO A 470 -88.02 7.39 36.22
C PRO A 470 -89.36 7.54 35.47
N VAL A 471 -89.79 6.55 34.67
CA VAL A 471 -91.17 6.52 34.10
C VAL A 471 -91.95 5.23 34.43
N ILE A 472 -91.29 4.17 34.92
CA ILE A 472 -91.94 2.88 35.21
C ILE A 472 -91.71 2.49 36.67
N PHE A 473 -92.39 3.15 37.63
CA PHE A 473 -92.77 2.54 38.93
C PHE A 473 -93.79 3.38 39.75
N THR A 474 -94.97 3.66 39.19
CA THR A 474 -96.18 3.98 39.99
C THR A 474 -97.38 3.23 39.42
N GLY A 475 -97.81 2.15 40.06
CA GLY A 475 -98.92 1.35 39.54
C GLY A 475 -99.10 -0.06 40.12
N ALA A 476 -98.76 -0.31 41.39
CA ALA A 476 -99.15 -1.54 42.08
C ALA A 476 -100.46 -1.29 42.84
N GLY A 477 -101.53 -1.99 42.46
CA GLY A 477 -102.85 -1.81 43.07
C GLY A 477 -103.86 -2.88 42.67
N PHE A 478 -103.88 -3.97 43.44
CA PHE A 478 -104.98 -4.93 43.68
C PHE A 478 -106.27 -4.80 42.85
N VAL A 479 -106.77 -5.92 42.29
CA VAL A 479 -108.01 -6.60 42.72
C VAL A 479 -107.98 -8.05 42.21
N ALA A 480 -108.44 -9.01 43.02
CA ALA A 480 -108.66 -10.40 42.62
C ALA A 480 -110.06 -10.59 42.00
N GLY A 481 -110.19 -11.39 40.92
CA GLY A 481 -111.47 -11.65 40.27
C GLY A 481 -111.41 -12.82 39.29
N SER A 482 -112.42 -13.69 39.32
CA SER A 482 -112.44 -14.99 38.65
C SER A 482 -113.08 -15.01 37.25
N GLY A 483 -112.48 -15.78 36.34
CA GLY A 483 -113.22 -16.64 35.39
C GLY A 483 -113.53 -16.09 33.98
N GLY A 484 -113.44 -16.99 32.98
CA GLY A 484 -114.35 -16.94 31.81
C GLY A 484 -113.77 -16.61 30.42
N VAL A 485 -113.26 -17.64 29.74
CA VAL A 485 -113.60 -18.02 28.34
C VAL A 485 -113.46 -17.00 27.16
N ALA A 486 -112.63 -17.41 26.19
CA ALA A 486 -112.71 -17.21 24.72
C ALA A 486 -112.29 -15.91 23.99
N SER A 487 -111.29 -16.13 23.11
CA SER A 487 -111.30 -15.87 21.65
C SER A 487 -110.63 -14.60 21.04
N THR A 488 -109.79 -14.93 20.04
CA THR A 488 -109.41 -14.16 18.82
C THR A 488 -108.69 -12.81 18.90
N GLY A 489 -107.55 -12.73 18.20
CA GLY A 489 -107.17 -11.54 17.42
C GLY A 489 -105.82 -10.92 17.79
N PRO A 490 -104.85 -10.77 16.84
CA PRO A 490 -103.48 -10.39 17.17
C PRO A 490 -103.11 -8.94 16.78
N THR A 491 -102.09 -8.36 17.43
CA THR A 491 -100.86 -7.80 16.80
C THR A 491 -99.94 -7.10 17.82
N LEU A 492 -98.69 -6.83 17.41
CA LEU A 492 -97.66 -6.04 18.11
C LEU A 492 -97.02 -6.65 19.38
N GLY A 493 -96.13 -7.63 19.14
CA GLY A 493 -95.26 -8.23 20.15
C GLY A 493 -93.88 -8.64 19.61
N VAL A 494 -93.09 -7.70 19.09
CA VAL A 494 -91.67 -7.93 18.75
C VAL A 494 -90.85 -6.67 19.07
N ILE A 495 -90.01 -6.74 20.12
CA ILE A 495 -88.75 -5.97 20.33
C ILE A 495 -88.08 -6.39 21.66
N GLY A 496 -88.86 -6.76 22.69
CA GLY A 496 -88.33 -7.01 24.05
C GLY A 496 -87.48 -8.28 24.27
N ALA A 497 -87.41 -9.22 23.31
CA ALA A 497 -86.92 -10.58 23.56
C ALA A 497 -85.44 -10.87 23.15
N LYS A 498 -84.70 -9.90 22.58
CA LYS A 498 -83.32 -10.13 22.10
C LYS A 498 -82.21 -9.49 22.93
N LEU A 499 -82.52 -8.70 23.96
CA LEU A 499 -81.50 -8.07 24.82
C LEU A 499 -81.04 -8.98 25.99
N ALA A 500 -81.82 -10.01 26.33
CA ALA A 500 -81.54 -10.87 27.49
C ALA A 500 -80.46 -11.94 27.27
N SER A 501 -80.07 -12.22 26.01
CA SER A 501 -79.12 -13.30 25.68
C SER A 501 -77.67 -12.84 25.50
N PHE A 502 -77.35 -11.55 25.69
CA PHE A 502 -75.98 -11.02 25.48
C PHE A 502 -75.20 -10.81 26.79
N VAL A 503 -75.84 -10.91 27.96
CA VAL A 503 -75.21 -10.71 29.29
C VAL A 503 -74.64 -12.01 29.89
N GLY A 504 -74.89 -13.16 29.27
CA GLY A 504 -74.53 -14.48 29.80
C GLY A 504 -73.10 -14.98 29.53
N ALA A 505 -72.23 -14.19 28.88
CA ALA A 505 -70.96 -14.68 28.32
C ALA A 505 -69.67 -14.05 28.91
N VAL A 506 -69.77 -13.21 29.95
CA VAL A 506 -68.61 -12.61 30.64
C VAL A 506 -68.79 -12.76 32.16
N GLY A 507 -68.20 -13.83 32.73
CA GLY A 507 -68.38 -14.12 34.16
C GLY A 507 -67.90 -15.51 34.60
N ALA A 508 -66.65 -15.86 34.29
CA ALA A 508 -66.05 -17.15 34.67
C ALA A 508 -64.62 -17.01 35.24
N THR A 509 -64.41 -16.04 36.13
CA THR A 509 -63.28 -16.02 37.07
C THR A 509 -63.85 -15.85 38.48
N GLY A 510 -63.59 -16.82 39.35
CA GLY A 510 -64.30 -16.94 40.63
C GLY A 510 -63.68 -16.09 41.73
N ILE A 511 -64.54 -15.37 42.47
CA ILE A 511 -64.26 -14.92 43.84
C ILE A 511 -65.50 -15.26 44.67
N SER A 512 -65.33 -16.11 45.69
CA SER A 512 -66.39 -16.45 46.63
C SER A 512 -66.51 -15.37 47.71
N VAL A 513 -67.67 -14.71 47.78
CA VAL A 513 -68.02 -13.82 48.89
C VAL A 513 -69.37 -14.27 49.48
N GLY A 514 -69.40 -14.41 50.81
CA GLY A 514 -70.51 -15.00 51.54
C GLY A 514 -71.77 -14.13 51.61
N THR A 515 -72.89 -14.78 51.90
CA THR A 515 -74.21 -14.14 52.02
C THR A 515 -74.32 -13.23 53.25
N ALA A 516 -74.72 -11.98 53.03
CA ALA A 516 -75.28 -11.10 54.05
C ALA A 516 -76.52 -10.38 53.50
N THR A 517 -77.56 -10.29 54.33
CA THR A 517 -78.93 -9.93 53.94
C THR A 517 -79.24 -8.44 54.03
N ALA A 518 -79.97 -7.96 53.01
CA ALA A 518 -81.03 -6.93 53.07
C ALA A 518 -80.69 -5.47 53.44
N ILE A 519 -81.59 -4.58 52.96
CA ILE A 519 -81.71 -3.13 53.21
C ILE A 519 -80.68 -2.27 52.43
N GLY A 520 -81.16 -1.49 51.46
CA GLY A 520 -80.32 -0.51 50.75
C GLY A 520 -80.72 -0.10 49.32
N ILE A 521 -82.01 -0.01 48.99
CA ILE A 521 -82.44 0.52 47.66
C ILE A 521 -82.24 2.05 47.62
N ALA A 522 -80.99 2.47 47.44
CA ALA A 522 -80.58 3.86 47.15
C ALA A 522 -79.18 3.99 46.54
N VAL A 523 -78.31 2.96 46.59
CA VAL A 523 -76.88 3.05 46.22
C VAL A 523 -76.52 2.29 44.93
N VAL A 524 -77.47 1.55 44.35
CA VAL A 524 -77.25 0.70 43.16
C VAL A 524 -76.89 1.50 41.89
N GLY A 525 -77.20 2.81 41.85
CA GLY A 525 -76.84 3.69 40.74
C GLY A 525 -75.35 4.05 40.64
N LEU A 526 -74.60 4.07 41.76
CA LEU A 526 -73.16 4.41 41.75
C LEU A 526 -72.26 3.18 41.70
N SER A 527 -72.67 2.03 42.24
CA SER A 527 -71.83 0.82 42.23
C SER A 527 -71.55 0.30 40.81
N VAL A 528 -72.51 0.41 39.89
CA VAL A 528 -72.35 0.00 38.48
C VAL A 528 -71.32 0.85 37.73
N LEU A 529 -71.21 2.15 38.05
CA LEU A 529 -70.16 3.00 37.48
C LEU A 529 -68.77 2.62 38.00
N SER A 530 -68.66 2.21 39.27
CA SER A 530 -67.37 1.77 39.83
C SER A 530 -66.86 0.45 39.24
N THR A 531 -67.74 -0.53 39.00
CA THR A 531 -67.33 -1.80 38.38
C THR A 531 -67.02 -1.65 36.89
N VAL A 532 -67.74 -0.80 36.15
CA VAL A 532 -67.39 -0.45 34.77
C VAL A 532 -66.01 0.23 34.72
N GLY A 533 -65.71 1.13 35.66
CA GLY A 533 -64.38 1.73 35.78
C GLY A 533 -63.24 0.72 35.96
N THR A 534 -63.41 -0.29 36.82
CA THR A 534 -62.41 -1.35 37.01
C THR A 534 -62.28 -2.32 35.83
N ILE A 535 -63.36 -2.59 35.09
CA ILE A 535 -63.32 -3.47 33.91
C ILE A 535 -62.65 -2.76 32.71
N LEU A 536 -62.89 -1.46 32.54
CA LEU A 536 -62.19 -0.64 31.54
C LEU A 536 -60.70 -0.47 31.89
N GLY A 537 -60.37 -0.15 33.15
CA GLY A 537 -58.99 0.08 33.58
C GLY A 537 -58.07 -1.15 33.51
N ALA A 538 -58.62 -2.36 33.62
CA ALA A 538 -57.84 -3.60 33.51
C ALA A 538 -57.72 -4.15 32.08
N THR A 539 -58.40 -3.54 31.09
CA THR A 539 -58.39 -4.03 29.70
C THR A 539 -57.63 -3.12 28.73
N THR A 540 -57.42 -1.84 29.05
CA THR A 540 -56.65 -0.91 28.19
C THR A 540 -55.24 -1.43 27.92
N ASP A 541 -54.53 -1.88 28.95
CA ASP A 541 -53.11 -2.26 28.83
C ASP A 541 -52.92 -3.53 27.98
N THR A 542 -53.96 -4.36 27.85
CA THR A 542 -53.94 -5.55 26.98
C THR A 542 -54.21 -5.27 25.50
N PHE A 543 -54.65 -4.07 25.11
CA PHE A 543 -54.85 -3.70 23.70
C PHE A 543 -53.62 -3.04 23.04
N TYR A 544 -52.70 -2.50 23.85
CA TYR A 544 -51.42 -1.97 23.40
C TYR A 544 -50.33 -3.03 23.55
N GLY A 545 -50.30 -3.98 22.60
CA GLY A 545 -49.16 -4.90 22.50
C GLY A 545 -47.88 -4.11 22.27
N THR A 546 -46.78 -4.49 22.93
CA THR A 546 -45.45 -3.89 22.72
C THR A 546 -45.11 -3.91 21.23
N SER A 547 -45.00 -2.72 20.61
CA SER A 547 -44.63 -2.62 19.20
C SER A 547 -43.26 -3.30 19.01
N PRO A 548 -43.08 -4.20 18.03
CA PRO A 548 -41.79 -4.83 17.80
C PRO A 548 -40.77 -3.74 17.45
N ASP A 549 -39.62 -3.75 18.11
CA ASP A 549 -38.57 -2.73 17.96
C ASP A 549 -38.23 -2.51 16.47
N ASN A 550 -38.61 -1.36 15.92
CA ASN A 550 -38.13 -0.96 14.61
C ASN A 550 -36.72 -0.40 14.78
N CYS A 551 -35.74 -1.27 14.56
CA CYS A 551 -34.32 -0.93 14.56
C CYS A 551 -33.77 -0.84 13.13
N GLU A 552 -33.02 0.22 12.84
CA GLU A 552 -32.10 0.27 11.72
C GLU A 552 -30.67 0.04 12.20
N THR A 553 -29.90 -0.78 11.48
CA THR A 553 -28.50 -1.07 11.84
C THR A 553 -27.57 -0.38 10.84
N PHE A 554 -26.69 0.50 11.31
CA PHE A 554 -25.65 1.10 10.49
C PHE A 554 -24.25 0.83 11.03
N TYR A 555 -23.26 1.06 10.19
CA TYR A 555 -21.85 0.84 10.48
C TYR A 555 -21.12 2.17 10.24
N PRO A 556 -20.55 2.81 11.27
CA PRO A 556 -19.82 4.06 11.10
C PRO A 556 -18.52 3.76 10.36
N THR A 557 -18.09 4.66 9.47
CA THR A 557 -16.80 4.46 8.76
C THR A 557 -15.61 4.46 9.74
N CYS A 558 -15.77 5.19 10.85
CA CYS A 558 -14.69 5.65 11.70
C CYS A 558 -15.07 5.72 13.19
N ASP A 559 -14.06 5.81 14.05
CA ASP A 559 -14.21 6.19 15.45
C ASP A 559 -14.78 7.60 15.55
N GLN A 560 -16.00 7.73 16.06
CA GLN A 560 -16.68 9.03 16.07
C GLN A 560 -17.73 9.14 17.16
N THR A 561 -18.35 10.32 17.24
CA THR A 561 -19.51 10.56 18.11
C THR A 561 -20.76 10.63 17.24
N ILE A 562 -21.70 9.72 17.46
CA ILE A 562 -23.03 9.79 16.83
C ILE A 562 -23.92 10.73 17.64
N SER A 563 -24.78 11.47 16.97
CA SER A 563 -25.85 12.25 17.61
C SER A 563 -27.19 11.62 17.27
N VAL A 564 -27.96 11.23 18.29
CA VAL A 564 -29.34 10.75 18.13
C VAL A 564 -30.29 11.87 18.51
N GLU A 565 -31.05 12.33 17.51
CA GLU A 565 -32.12 13.30 17.64
C GLU A 565 -33.47 12.57 17.75
N VAL A 566 -34.26 12.97 18.75
CA VAL A 566 -35.60 12.45 19.03
C VAL A 566 -36.63 13.37 18.36
N GLY A 567 -37.60 12.80 17.66
CA GLY A 567 -38.74 13.54 17.11
C GLY A 567 -39.98 12.66 17.00
N GLY A 568 -41.13 13.24 16.68
CA GLY A 568 -42.41 12.53 16.66
C GLY A 568 -43.48 13.28 17.45
N ASP A 569 -44.64 12.67 17.62
CA ASP A 569 -45.78 13.20 18.38
C ASP A 569 -46.24 12.26 19.53
N ALA A 570 -45.46 11.21 19.83
CA ALA A 570 -45.61 10.42 21.05
C ALA A 570 -45.27 11.26 22.30
N GLU A 571 -46.11 11.22 23.33
CA GLU A 571 -45.82 11.87 24.64
C GLU A 571 -44.73 11.09 25.39
N GLU A 572 -44.75 9.76 25.32
CA GLU A 572 -43.73 8.88 25.90
C GLU A 572 -43.18 7.99 24.78
N GLY A 573 -42.05 8.40 24.22
CA GLY A 573 -41.29 7.63 23.23
C GLY A 573 -39.80 7.64 23.57
N GLN A 574 -39.12 6.54 23.27
CA GLN A 574 -37.69 6.39 23.52
C GLN A 574 -36.95 6.01 22.24
N CYS A 575 -35.76 6.58 22.09
CA CYS A 575 -34.76 6.10 21.14
C CYS A 575 -33.74 5.23 21.86
N VAL A 576 -33.28 4.17 21.18
CA VAL A 576 -32.13 3.37 21.60
C VAL A 576 -31.05 3.51 20.51
N PRO A 577 -29.84 4.00 20.80
CA PRO A 577 -29.43 4.57 22.09
C PRO A 577 -30.19 5.86 22.43
N LYS A 578 -30.19 6.21 23.71
CA LYS A 578 -30.90 7.40 24.22
C LYS A 578 -30.36 8.68 23.59
N GLU A 579 -31.22 9.72 23.59
CA GLU A 579 -30.90 11.05 23.06
C GLU A 579 -29.53 11.56 23.51
N GLY A 580 -28.83 12.21 22.58
CA GLY A 580 -27.54 12.83 22.83
C GLY A 580 -26.41 12.17 22.05
N SER A 581 -25.20 12.25 22.62
CA SER A 581 -23.95 11.99 21.92
C SER A 581 -23.23 10.73 22.45
N GLN A 582 -23.13 9.68 21.64
CA GLN A 582 -22.41 8.45 22.01
C GLN A 582 -21.15 8.28 21.16
N ARG A 583 -20.00 8.01 21.79
CA ARG A 583 -18.80 7.60 21.07
C ARG A 583 -18.90 6.13 20.66
N VAL A 584 -18.64 5.86 19.38
CA VAL A 584 -18.71 4.54 18.74
C VAL A 584 -17.40 4.24 18.01
N ALA A 585 -17.04 2.96 17.94
CA ALA A 585 -15.85 2.51 17.23
C ALA A 585 -16.15 2.33 15.73
N ALA A 586 -15.14 2.54 14.88
CA ALA A 586 -15.21 2.26 13.44
C ALA A 586 -15.79 0.87 13.18
N GLY A 587 -16.73 0.74 12.24
CA GLY A 587 -17.34 -0.51 11.80
C GLY A 587 -18.04 -1.34 12.88
N ALA A 588 -18.29 -0.81 14.08
CA ALA A 588 -19.14 -1.46 15.08
C ALA A 588 -20.62 -1.26 14.69
N PRO A 589 -21.48 -2.30 14.71
CA PRO A 589 -22.89 -2.14 14.38
C PRO A 589 -23.59 -1.27 15.44
N ILE A 590 -24.34 -0.28 14.97
CA ILE A 590 -25.16 0.60 15.81
C ILE A 590 -26.60 0.39 15.41
N ASN A 591 -27.42 -0.04 16.36
CA ASN A 591 -28.86 -0.15 16.19
C ASN A 591 -29.50 1.15 16.66
N VAL A 592 -30.25 1.81 15.78
CA VAL A 592 -31.11 2.95 16.10
C VAL A 592 -32.53 2.43 16.11
N CYS A 593 -33.11 2.29 17.29
CA CYS A 593 -34.46 1.77 17.49
C CYS A 593 -35.41 2.87 17.95
N ALA A 594 -36.59 2.92 17.34
CA ALA A 594 -37.68 3.79 17.78
C ALA A 594 -38.74 2.98 18.54
N GLN A 595 -39.02 3.38 19.79
CA GLN A 595 -40.00 2.76 20.67
C GLN A 595 -41.07 3.79 21.07
N VAL A 596 -42.34 3.44 20.85
CA VAL A 596 -43.49 4.19 21.38
C VAL A 596 -43.93 3.49 22.66
N GLU A 597 -43.87 4.18 23.81
CA GLU A 597 -44.37 3.68 25.09
C GLU A 597 -45.83 4.11 25.31
N SER A 598 -46.19 5.35 24.96
CA SER A 598 -47.55 5.87 25.06
C SER A 598 -47.92 6.93 24.01
N CYS A 599 -49.00 6.70 23.27
CA CYS A 599 -49.67 7.72 22.46
C CYS A 599 -50.64 8.54 23.31
N GLY A 600 -50.14 9.62 23.93
CA GLY A 600 -50.96 10.63 24.57
C GLY A 600 -51.52 10.27 25.95
N ASN A 601 -52.09 11.27 26.63
CA ASN A 601 -52.78 11.11 27.89
C ASN A 601 -54.10 10.31 27.75
N PHE A 602 -54.71 9.93 28.88
CA PHE A 602 -55.87 9.02 28.93
C PHE A 602 -57.06 9.41 28.03
N LEU A 603 -57.30 10.71 27.78
CA LEU A 603 -58.37 11.15 26.88
C LEU A 603 -57.98 10.99 25.41
N GLU A 604 -56.72 11.23 25.04
CA GLU A 604 -56.23 10.98 23.67
C GLU A 604 -56.20 9.48 23.35
N LYS A 605 -55.89 8.62 24.33
CA LYS A 605 -55.96 7.15 24.18
C LYS A 605 -57.35 6.67 23.76
N MET A 606 -58.43 7.32 24.23
CA MET A 606 -59.79 7.02 23.77
C MET A 606 -60.07 7.41 22.32
N ILE A 607 -59.36 8.39 21.75
CA ILE A 607 -59.63 8.87 20.38
C ILE A 607 -59.00 7.94 19.33
N CYS A 608 -58.23 6.92 19.74
CA CYS A 608 -57.46 6.04 18.85
C CYS A 608 -56.56 6.85 17.88
N LYS A 609 -55.98 7.96 18.37
CA LYS A 609 -55.05 8.80 17.61
C LYS A 609 -53.78 8.00 17.31
N SER A 610 -53.38 7.91 16.04
CA SER A 610 -52.06 7.40 15.66
C SER A 610 -50.98 8.35 16.18
N CYS A 611 -49.89 7.81 16.72
CA CYS A 611 -48.68 8.59 16.99
C CYS A 611 -47.45 7.90 16.36
N SER A 612 -46.41 8.68 16.08
CA SER A 612 -45.10 8.14 15.69
C SER A 612 -43.98 8.58 16.62
N GLN A 613 -43.03 7.68 16.82
CA GLN A 613 -41.72 7.99 17.37
C GLN A 613 -40.69 7.87 16.26
N LYS A 614 -39.91 8.93 16.05
CA LYS A 614 -38.84 9.01 15.06
C LYS A 614 -37.49 9.22 15.76
N CYS A 615 -36.52 8.41 15.38
CA CYS A 615 -35.14 8.48 15.87
C CYS A 615 -34.24 8.71 14.66
N THR A 616 -33.58 9.87 14.61
CA THR A 616 -32.62 10.21 13.55
C THR A 616 -31.22 10.19 14.13
N ALA A 617 -30.37 9.29 13.65
CA ALA A 617 -28.96 9.25 14.02
C ALA A 617 -28.10 9.83 12.89
N LYS A 618 -27.28 10.83 13.23
CA LYS A 618 -26.32 11.47 12.32
C LYS A 618 -24.90 11.03 12.66
N PHE A 619 -24.13 10.70 11.62
CA PHE A 619 -22.76 10.18 11.69
C PHE A 619 -21.98 10.56 10.42
N ASN A 620 -20.66 10.41 10.40
CA ASN A 620 -19.79 10.59 9.22
C ASN A 620 -19.19 9.26 8.72
#